data_AF-A0A3B9SQM6-F1
#
_entry.id   AF-A0A3B9SQM6-F1
#
_cell.length_a   1.000
_cell.length_b   1.000
_cell.length_c   1.000
_cell.angle_alpha   90.00
_cell.angle_beta   90.00
_cell.angle_gamma   90.00
#
_symmetry.space_group_name_H-M   'P 1'
#
loop_
_entity.id
_entity.type
_entity.pdbx_description
1 polymer ?
#
loop_
_entity_poly.entity_id
_entity_poly.type
_entity_poly.pdbx_seq_one_letter_code
_entity_poly.pdbx_strand_id
1 'polypeptide(L)'
;MGPLRAVARDQVVLFLVEFKRLVWAGGFCFVGRRENLEAIARLGWTEDALTEFLCSLTPDNYVGGPEGDRDVPGEDVWFFGAEIEGREFYIKLKIRRLGEEKGQALCLSFHPAQRGLVYPHRPAKRKS
;
A
#
# COMPACT_ATOMS: atom_id res chain seq x y z
N MET A 1 -11.63 -21.21 -8.54
CA MET A 1 -10.96 -20.22 -7.66
C MET A 1 -11.95 -19.82 -6.59
N GLY A 2 -11.73 -20.23 -5.34
CA GLY A 2 -12.54 -19.74 -4.22
C GLY A 2 -12.29 -18.24 -4.00
N PRO A 3 -13.21 -17.52 -3.34
CA PRO A 3 -12.96 -16.12 -3.00
C PRO A 3 -11.68 -16.05 -2.16
N LEU A 4 -10.72 -15.22 -2.59
CA LEU A 4 -9.60 -14.80 -1.75
C LEU A 4 -10.22 -14.24 -0.46
N ARG A 5 -10.16 -14.98 0.64
CA ARG A 5 -10.67 -14.51 1.92
C ARG A 5 -9.81 -13.32 2.31
N ALA A 6 -10.43 -12.15 2.44
CA ALA A 6 -9.79 -10.99 3.04
C ALA A 6 -9.20 -11.41 4.41
N VAL A 7 -7.98 -10.97 4.69
CA VAL A 7 -7.35 -11.26 5.98
C VAL A 7 -8.02 -10.50 7.12
N ALA A 8 -7.71 -10.86 8.36
CA ALA A 8 -8.24 -10.13 9.51
C ALA A 8 -7.71 -8.69 9.54
N ARG A 9 -8.57 -7.76 9.96
CA ARG A 9 -8.23 -6.33 10.08
C ARG A 9 -6.95 -6.11 10.90
N ASP A 10 -6.77 -6.89 11.97
CA ASP A 10 -5.60 -6.79 12.85
C ASP A 10 -4.29 -7.16 12.14
N GLN A 11 -4.33 -8.06 11.16
CA GLN A 11 -3.15 -8.38 10.35
C GLN A 11 -2.76 -7.21 9.44
N VAL A 12 -3.76 -6.52 8.89
CA VAL A 12 -3.54 -5.28 8.13
C VAL A 12 -2.95 -4.19 9.03
N VAL A 13 -3.45 -4.07 10.27
CA VAL A 13 -2.90 -3.14 11.28
C VAL A 13 -1.45 -3.44 11.55
N LEU A 14 -1.10 -4.70 11.83
CA LEU A 14 0.28 -5.12 12.12
C LEU A 14 1.22 -4.82 10.94
N PHE A 15 0.77 -5.08 9.70
CA PHE A 15 1.53 -4.71 8.52
C PHE A 15 1.76 -3.19 8.44
N LEU A 16 0.71 -2.39 8.59
CA LEU A 16 0.81 -0.93 8.51
C LEU A 16 1.70 -0.36 9.63
N VAL A 17 1.64 -0.90 10.84
CA VAL A 17 2.51 -0.50 11.96
C VAL A 17 3.97 -0.73 11.61
N GLU A 18 4.33 -1.92 11.14
CA GLU A 18 5.71 -2.22 10.76
C GLU A 18 6.17 -1.41 9.54
N PHE A 19 5.30 -1.25 8.54
CA PHE A 19 5.59 -0.44 7.35
C PHE A 19 5.92 1.01 7.74
N LYS A 20 5.10 1.63 8.59
CA LYS A 20 5.29 3.01 9.07
C LYS A 20 6.56 3.14 9.92
N ARG A 21 6.82 2.17 10.79
CA ARG A 21 8.06 2.13 11.58
C ARG A 21 9.30 2.14 10.69
N LEU A 22 9.29 1.36 9.60
CA LEU A 22 10.39 1.31 8.63
C LEU A 22 10.54 2.61 7.84
N VAL A 23 9.43 3.24 7.44
CA VAL A 23 9.47 4.57 6.79
C VAL A 23 10.11 5.61 7.72
N TRP A 24 9.68 5.68 8.98
CA TRP A 24 10.24 6.61 9.97
C TRP A 24 11.71 6.35 10.31
N ALA A 25 12.17 5.10 10.19
CA ALA A 25 13.57 4.75 10.34
C ALA A 25 14.44 5.12 9.10
N GLY A 26 13.87 5.77 8.09
CA GLY A 26 14.54 6.11 6.83
C GLY A 26 14.66 4.94 5.85
N GLY A 27 13.98 3.82 6.11
CA GLY A 27 14.03 2.61 5.32
C GLY A 27 12.98 2.54 4.22
N PHE A 28 12.64 3.66 3.58
CA PHE A 28 11.66 3.71 2.49
C PHE A 28 12.32 3.61 1.11
N CYS A 29 11.64 2.96 0.16
CA CYS A 29 12.03 2.94 -1.25
C CYS A 29 10.79 3.02 -2.16
N PHE A 30 10.76 4.05 -2.99
CA PHE A 30 9.78 4.18 -4.06
C PHE A 30 10.31 3.56 -5.36
N VAL A 31 9.59 2.58 -5.91
CA VAL A 31 10.01 1.93 -7.16
C VAL A 31 9.64 2.81 -8.34
N GLY A 32 10.65 3.36 -9.01
CA GLY A 32 10.53 4.28 -10.16
C GLY A 32 10.02 3.66 -11.46
N ARG A 33 8.87 3.00 -11.45
CA ARG A 33 8.16 2.58 -12.67
C ARG A 33 7.52 3.79 -13.34
N ARG A 34 7.41 3.77 -14.67
CA ARG A 34 6.86 4.88 -15.47
C ARG A 34 5.51 5.39 -14.92
N GLU A 35 4.56 4.49 -14.67
CA GLU A 35 3.23 4.86 -14.16
C GLU A 35 3.28 5.51 -12.77
N ASN A 36 4.19 5.04 -11.91
CA ASN A 36 4.40 5.57 -10.57
C ASN A 36 4.96 7.00 -10.64
N LEU A 37 5.99 7.20 -11.48
CA LEU A 37 6.63 8.50 -11.69
C LEU A 37 5.67 9.51 -12.33
N GLU A 38 4.90 9.09 -13.34
CA GLU A 38 3.87 9.93 -13.95
C GLU A 38 2.79 10.32 -12.93
N ALA A 39 2.40 9.40 -12.04
CA ALA A 39 1.39 9.68 -11.02
C ALA A 39 1.88 10.74 -10.01
N ILE A 40 3.07 10.60 -9.44
CA ILE A 40 3.60 11.60 -8.49
C ILE A 40 3.86 12.94 -9.17
N ALA A 41 4.33 12.94 -10.43
CA ALA A 41 4.56 14.17 -11.18
C ALA A 41 3.25 14.91 -11.47
N ARG A 42 2.16 14.19 -11.81
CA ARG A 42 0.83 14.79 -12.03
C ARG A 42 0.25 15.38 -10.75
N LEU A 43 0.48 14.75 -9.61
CA LEU A 43 0.07 15.25 -8.30
C LEU A 43 0.97 16.39 -7.79
N GLY A 44 2.12 16.63 -8.43
CA GLY A 44 3.14 17.55 -7.93
C GLY A 44 3.76 17.12 -6.60
N TRP A 45 3.74 15.82 -6.30
CA TRP A 45 4.21 15.28 -5.02
C TRP A 45 5.71 15.01 -5.01
N THR A 46 6.33 15.35 -3.88
CA THR A 46 7.67 14.90 -3.53
C THR A 46 7.62 13.50 -2.90
N GLU A 47 8.79 12.90 -2.68
CA GLU A 47 8.87 11.64 -1.92
C GLU A 47 8.40 11.81 -0.47
N ASP A 48 8.63 12.98 0.14
CA ASP A 48 8.14 13.31 1.48
C ASP A 48 6.61 13.36 1.51
N ALA A 49 5.97 14.02 0.54
CA ALA A 49 4.51 14.05 0.45
C ALA A 49 3.93 12.63 0.23
N LEU A 50 4.60 11.81 -0.59
CA LEU A 50 4.22 10.41 -0.79
C LEU A 50 4.33 9.61 0.51
N THR A 51 5.44 9.72 1.24
CA THR A 51 5.64 8.96 2.48
C THR A 51 4.70 9.41 3.58
N GLU A 52 4.41 10.71 3.69
CA GLU A 52 3.38 11.24 4.59
C GLU A 52 2.01 10.63 4.27
N PHE A 53 1.62 10.64 2.99
CA PHE A 53 0.37 10.02 2.54
C PHE A 53 0.33 8.51 2.84
N LEU A 54 1.40 7.76 2.52
CA LEU A 54 1.46 6.32 2.78
C LEU A 54 1.40 6.01 4.30
N CYS A 55 1.99 6.87 5.13
CA CYS A 55 1.89 6.78 6.58
C CYS A 55 0.49 7.11 7.13
N SER A 56 -0.35 7.81 6.36
CA SER A 56 -1.75 8.06 6.72
C SER A 56 -2.68 6.87 6.46
N LEU A 57 -2.24 5.87 5.68
CA LEU A 57 -3.08 4.71 5.34
C LEU A 57 -3.56 3.98 6.59
N THR A 58 -4.81 3.55 6.52
CA THR A 58 -5.52 2.81 7.58
C THR A 58 -5.98 1.45 7.06
N PRO A 59 -6.46 0.55 7.92
CA PRO A 59 -7.06 -0.68 7.43
C PRO A 59 -8.29 -0.47 6.54
N ASP A 60 -8.94 0.69 6.56
CA ASP A 60 -10.07 1.02 5.65
C ASP A 60 -9.61 1.28 4.21
N ASN A 61 -8.30 1.46 4.01
CA ASN A 61 -7.67 1.56 2.70
C ASN A 61 -7.30 0.19 2.14
N TYR A 62 -7.37 -0.88 2.92
CA TYR A 62 -7.01 -2.22 2.46
C TYR A 62 -7.95 -2.72 1.37
N VAL A 63 -7.34 -3.26 0.32
CA VAL A 63 -8.02 -3.82 -0.86
C VAL A 63 -7.82 -5.33 -0.94
N GLY A 64 -6.63 -5.82 -0.61
CA GLY A 64 -6.29 -7.24 -0.70
C GLY A 64 -4.88 -7.57 -0.24
N GLY A 65 -4.53 -8.85 -0.26
CA GLY A 65 -3.26 -9.39 0.22
C GLY A 65 -3.33 -9.93 1.66
N PRO A 66 -2.22 -10.40 2.25
CA PRO A 66 -0.94 -10.59 1.58
C PRO A 66 -1.07 -11.59 0.43
N GLU A 67 -0.47 -11.26 -0.70
CA GLU A 67 -0.21 -12.21 -1.77
C GLU A 67 1.29 -12.45 -1.84
N GLY A 68 1.69 -13.70 -2.04
CA GLY A 68 3.09 -14.04 -2.24
C GLY A 68 3.65 -13.25 -3.43
N ASP A 69 4.80 -12.63 -3.22
CA ASP A 69 5.52 -11.95 -4.29
C ASP A 69 6.00 -12.99 -5.31
N ARG A 70 5.61 -12.78 -6.56
CA ARG A 70 5.96 -13.68 -7.66
C ARG A 70 7.43 -13.58 -8.02
N ASP A 71 8.05 -12.44 -7.74
CA ASP A 71 9.45 -12.17 -8.08
C ASP A 71 10.39 -12.58 -6.94
N VAL A 72 9.91 -12.64 -5.70
CA VAL A 72 10.73 -12.97 -4.52
C VAL A 72 10.00 -13.96 -3.61
N PRO A 73 10.35 -15.26 -3.66
CA PRO A 73 9.75 -16.28 -2.82
C PRO A 73 9.83 -15.94 -1.33
N GLY A 74 8.72 -16.13 -0.62
CA GLY A 74 8.65 -15.91 0.83
C GLY A 74 8.44 -14.47 1.28
N GLU A 75 8.33 -13.52 0.35
CA GLU A 75 7.92 -12.14 0.67
C GLU A 75 6.48 -11.89 0.26
N ASP A 76 5.78 -11.05 1.03
CA ASP A 76 4.36 -10.75 0.80
C ASP A 76 4.14 -9.34 0.27
N VAL A 77 3.07 -9.18 -0.50
CA VAL A 77 2.62 -7.91 -1.04
C VAL A 77 1.20 -7.61 -0.57
N TRP A 78 0.99 -6.37 -0.16
CA TRP A 78 -0.28 -5.83 0.30
C TRP A 78 -0.80 -4.77 -0.66
N PHE A 79 -2.11 -4.77 -0.86
CA PHE A 79 -2.78 -3.85 -1.77
C PHE A 79 -3.69 -2.90 -1.01
N PHE A 80 -3.55 -1.62 -1.31
CA PHE A 80 -4.34 -0.55 -0.74
C PHE A 80 -4.93 0.32 -1.85
N GLY A 81 -5.93 1.10 -1.46
CA GLY A 81 -6.52 2.12 -2.31
C GLY A 81 -6.95 3.34 -1.52
N ALA A 82 -7.00 4.46 -2.22
CA ALA A 82 -7.39 5.74 -1.67
C ALA A 82 -7.98 6.64 -2.75
N GLU A 83 -8.80 7.60 -2.33
CA GLU A 83 -9.25 8.67 -3.21
C GLU A 83 -8.27 9.85 -3.08
N ILE A 84 -7.65 10.25 -4.19
CA ILE A 84 -6.72 11.37 -4.28
C ILE A 84 -7.19 12.25 -5.45
N GLU A 85 -7.48 13.52 -5.17
CA GLU A 85 -7.99 14.48 -6.17
C GLU A 85 -9.20 13.94 -6.97
N GLY A 86 -10.14 13.27 -6.28
CA GLY A 86 -11.34 12.69 -6.88
C GLY A 86 -11.10 11.46 -7.77
N ARG A 87 -9.89 10.89 -7.75
CA ARG A 87 -9.53 9.66 -8.46
C ARG A 87 -9.20 8.55 -7.47
N GLU A 88 -9.68 7.35 -7.75
CA GLU A 88 -9.29 6.17 -7.00
C GLU A 88 -7.88 5.74 -7.41
N PHE A 89 -6.97 5.59 -6.46
CA PHE A 89 -5.59 5.14 -6.65
C PHE A 89 -5.44 3.70 -6.17
N TYR A 90 -4.62 2.95 -6.89
CA TYR A 90 -4.15 1.62 -6.54
C TYR A 90 -2.71 1.69 -6.03
N ILE A 91 -2.47 1.08 -4.87
CA ILE A 91 -1.21 1.16 -4.13
C ILE A 91 -0.75 -0.26 -3.79
N LYS A 92 0.50 -0.60 -4.13
CA LYS A 92 1.10 -1.91 -3.85
C LYS A 92 2.28 -1.73 -2.90
N LEU A 93 2.15 -2.20 -1.66
CA LEU A 93 3.15 -2.08 -0.61
C LEU A 93 3.78 -3.42 -0.25
N LYS A 94 5.03 -3.37 0.20
CA LYS A 94 5.80 -4.54 0.59
C LYS A 94 6.79 -4.18 1.70
N ILE A 95 7.08 -5.15 2.57
CA ILE A 95 8.22 -5.08 3.49
C ILE A 95 9.22 -6.15 3.05
N ARG A 96 10.43 -5.72 2.65
CA ARG A 96 11.55 -6.61 2.37
C ARG A 96 12.36 -6.82 3.64
N ARG A 97 12.71 -8.06 3.96
CA ARG A 97 13.62 -8.35 5.08
C ARG A 97 15.08 -8.31 4.57
N LEU A 98 15.93 -7.57 5.26
CA LEU A 98 17.35 -7.39 4.93
C LEU A 98 18.28 -8.07 5.97
N GLY A 99 17.73 -8.98 6.77
CA GLY A 99 18.36 -9.65 7.90
C GLY A 99 17.35 -9.90 9.03
N GLU A 100 17.81 -10.43 10.16
CA GLU A 100 16.94 -10.77 11.30
C GLU A 100 16.23 -9.54 11.90
N GLU A 101 16.92 -8.38 11.95
CA GLU A 101 16.39 -7.16 12.57
C GLU A 101 16.19 -5.97 11.61
N LYS A 102 16.55 -6.14 10.32
CA LYS A 102 16.50 -5.05 9.33
C LYS A 102 15.41 -5.30 8.30
N GLY A 103 14.66 -4.25 7.99
CA GLY A 103 13.63 -4.26 6.95
C GLY A 103 13.69 -3.01 6.10
N GLN A 104 13.05 -3.07 4.94
CA GLN A 104 12.83 -1.95 4.05
C GLN A 104 11.34 -1.91 3.67
N ALA A 105 10.74 -0.74 3.73
CA ALA A 105 9.39 -0.46 3.24
C ALA A 105 9.46 -0.09 1.75
N LEU A 106 8.70 -0.78 0.91
CA LEU A 106 8.68 -0.55 -0.53
C LEU A 106 7.28 -0.15 -0.99
N CYS A 107 7.22 0.89 -1.81
CA CYS A 107 6.06 1.21 -2.63
C CYS A 107 6.32 0.77 -4.07
N LEU A 108 5.71 -0.35 -4.46
CA LEU A 108 5.91 -1.03 -5.75
C LEU A 108 5.03 -0.45 -6.87
N SER A 109 3.83 0.02 -6.51
CA SER A 109 2.86 0.64 -7.41
C SER A 109 2.15 1.79 -6.70
N PHE A 110 2.00 2.91 -7.40
CA PHE A 110 1.24 4.07 -6.96
C PHE A 110 0.71 4.80 -8.19
N HIS A 111 -0.53 4.52 -8.58
CA HIS A 111 -1.13 5.12 -9.78
C HIS A 111 -2.66 5.07 -9.71
N PRO A 112 -3.40 5.84 -10.53
CA PRO A 112 -4.84 5.71 -10.64
C PRO A 112 -5.27 4.26 -10.94
N ALA A 113 -6.32 3.79 -10.27
CA ALA A 113 -6.90 2.48 -10.47
C ALA A 113 -7.57 2.40 -11.85
N GLN A 114 -7.32 1.32 -12.58
CA GLN A 114 -7.94 1.06 -13.89
C GLN A 114 -9.37 0.52 -13.77
N ARG A 115 -9.76 0.07 -12.58
CA ARG A 115 -11.07 -0.50 -12.24
C ARG A 115 -11.39 -0.19 -10.79
N GLY A 116 -12.68 -0.22 -10.44
CA GLY A 116 -13.15 -0.02 -9.07
C GLY A 116 -12.50 -1.00 -8.10
N LEU A 117 -12.04 -0.49 -6.96
CA LEU A 117 -11.47 -1.27 -5.88
C LEU A 117 -12.54 -1.67 -4.86
N VAL A 118 -12.36 -2.84 -4.26
CA VAL A 118 -13.20 -3.33 -3.16
C VAL A 118 -12.42 -3.18 -1.86
N TYR A 119 -13.07 -2.68 -0.81
CA TYR A 119 -12.44 -2.39 0.46
C TYR A 119 -13.05 -3.25 1.58
N PRO A 120 -12.50 -4.44 1.88
CA PRO A 120 -13.11 -5.41 2.78
C PRO A 120 -13.36 -4.92 4.20
N HIS A 121 -12.61 -3.90 4.64
CA HIS A 121 -12.65 -3.39 6.00
C HIS A 121 -13.21 -1.97 6.11
N ARG A 122 -13.52 -1.32 4.98
CA ARG A 122 -14.08 0.03 5.00
C ARG A 122 -15.56 -0.05 5.41
N PRO A 123 -15.98 0.67 6.46
CA PRO A 123 -17.39 0.72 6.83
C PRO A 123 -18.23 1.24 5.66
N ALA A 124 -19.42 0.67 5.47
CA ALA A 124 -20.37 1.23 4.51
C ALA A 124 -20.65 2.69 4.88
N LYS A 125 -20.61 3.61 3.90
CA LYS A 125 -20.99 5.02 4.14
C LYS A 125 -22.42 5.02 4.67
N ARG A 126 -22.62 5.46 5.92
CA ARG A 126 -23.97 5.70 6.45
C ARG A 126 -24.58 6.79 5.57
N LYS A 127 -25.75 6.51 4.98
CA LYS A 127 -26.51 7.53 4.27
C LYS A 127 -26.87 8.60 5.31
N SER A 128 -26.32 9.80 5.12
CA SER A 128 -26.81 11.02 5.77
C SER A 128 -28.18 11.39 5.19
#